data_AF-A0A7X0KNZ5-F1
#
_entry.id   AF-A0A7X0KNZ5-F1
#
_cell.length_a   1.000
_cell.length_b   1.000
_cell.length_c   1.000
_cell.angle_alpha   90.00
_cell.angle_beta   90.00
_cell.angle_gamma   90.00
#
_symmetry.space_group_name_H-M   'P 1'
#
loop_
_entity.id
_entity.type
_entity.pdbx_description
1 polymer ?
#
loop_
_entity_poly.entity_id
_entity_poly.type
_entity_poly.pdbx_seq_one_letter_code
_entity_poly.pdbx_strand_id
1 'polypeptide(L)'
;MQRAPGLVLAFATLMSGCATQIGSGPVDASKYAAMTCTELNTEIGGTSQSISATAISRGRVSNFRVPAWAPGGAGAVELIKEKQTARIERLQAQQSAIETARRRNCS
;
A
#
# COMPACT_ATOMS: atom_id res chain seq x y z
N MET A 1 10.43 -21.31 -51.30
CA MET A 1 9.43 -20.27 -50.98
C MET A 1 8.59 -20.76 -49.81
N GLN A 2 8.78 -20.23 -48.59
CA GLN A 2 7.70 -19.70 -47.74
C GLN A 2 8.33 -19.11 -46.46
N ARG A 3 8.10 -17.80 -46.27
CA ARG A 3 8.39 -17.04 -45.06
C ARG A 3 7.15 -17.07 -44.16
N ALA A 4 7.33 -17.21 -42.86
CA ALA A 4 6.95 -16.23 -41.83
C ALA A 4 6.75 -16.90 -40.45
N PRO A 5 7.07 -16.18 -39.35
CA PRO A 5 7.26 -16.74 -38.02
C PRO A 5 5.97 -16.71 -37.19
N GLY A 6 5.60 -17.85 -36.61
CA GLY A 6 4.43 -18.00 -35.74
C GLY A 6 4.73 -17.67 -34.28
N LEU A 7 4.69 -16.37 -33.97
CA LEU A 7 4.15 -15.77 -32.74
C LEU A 7 4.21 -16.62 -31.45
N VAL A 8 5.30 -16.46 -30.68
CA VAL A 8 5.40 -16.93 -29.29
C VAL A 8 4.43 -16.12 -28.43
N LEU A 9 3.24 -16.67 -28.16
CA LEU A 9 2.32 -16.18 -27.13
C LEU A 9 2.90 -16.49 -25.75
N ALA A 10 3.87 -15.68 -25.33
CA ALA A 10 4.26 -15.58 -23.93
C ALA A 10 3.10 -14.91 -23.17
N PHE A 11 2.16 -15.71 -22.69
CA PHE A 11 1.25 -15.30 -21.62
C PHE A 11 2.10 -15.06 -20.37
N ALA A 12 2.62 -13.84 -20.26
CA ALA A 12 3.20 -13.33 -19.05
C ALA A 12 2.11 -13.40 -17.97
N THR A 13 2.29 -14.37 -17.08
CA THR A 13 1.59 -14.53 -15.82
C THR A 13 1.59 -13.19 -15.09
N LEU A 14 0.50 -12.44 -15.21
CA LEU A 14 0.19 -11.33 -14.31
C LEU A 14 -0.18 -11.93 -12.95
N MET A 15 0.84 -12.40 -12.26
CA MET A 15 0.83 -12.61 -10.81
C MET A 15 0.78 -11.23 -10.15
N SER A 16 -0.34 -10.50 -10.32
CA SER A 16 -0.71 -9.49 -9.33
C SER A 16 -1.33 -10.27 -8.17
N GLY A 17 -0.46 -10.81 -7.32
CA GLY A 17 -0.88 -11.41 -6.07
C GLY A 17 -1.80 -10.43 -5.34
N CYS A 18 -2.89 -10.95 -4.78
CA CYS A 18 -3.55 -10.31 -3.65
C CYS A 18 -2.51 -10.23 -2.53
N ALA A 19 -1.60 -9.24 -2.59
CA ALA A 19 -0.64 -8.98 -1.55
C ALA A 19 -1.48 -8.79 -0.29
N THR A 20 -1.33 -9.75 0.62
CA THR A 20 -1.96 -9.82 1.92
C THR A 20 -2.09 -8.40 2.45
N GLN A 21 -3.31 -7.93 2.66
CA GLN A 21 -3.51 -6.58 3.17
C GLN A 21 -2.90 -6.53 4.56
N ILE A 22 -1.64 -6.10 4.63
CA ILE A 22 -1.00 -5.73 5.88
C ILE A 22 -1.85 -4.60 6.45
N GLY A 23 -2.60 -4.93 7.50
CA GLY A 23 -3.39 -4.00 8.29
C GLY A 23 -4.82 -3.71 7.81
N SER A 24 -5.64 -4.70 7.44
CA SER A 24 -7.09 -4.44 7.26
C SER A 24 -7.90 -4.47 8.54
N GLY A 25 -7.25 -4.71 9.69
CA GLY A 25 -7.89 -4.66 11.00
C GLY A 25 -7.88 -3.26 11.61
N PRO A 26 -8.72 -3.02 12.64
CA PRO A 26 -8.61 -1.86 13.53
C PRO A 26 -7.17 -1.71 14.06
N VAL A 27 -6.75 -0.49 14.39
CA VAL A 27 -5.46 -0.27 15.04
C VAL A 27 -5.53 -0.87 16.45
N ASP A 28 -4.87 -2.00 16.64
CA ASP A 28 -4.81 -2.67 17.94
C ASP A 28 -3.69 -2.09 18.81
N ALA A 29 -4.06 -1.17 19.70
CA ALA A 29 -3.13 -0.54 20.63
C ALA A 29 -2.55 -1.52 21.67
N SER A 30 -3.28 -2.59 22.00
CA SER A 30 -2.86 -3.59 22.99
C SER A 30 -1.68 -4.43 22.48
N LYS A 31 -1.65 -4.70 21.16
CA LYS A 31 -0.52 -5.35 20.47
C LYS A 31 0.79 -4.60 20.73
N TYR A 32 0.80 -3.28 20.58
CA TYR A 32 2.02 -2.47 20.72
C TYR A 32 2.45 -2.31 22.18
N ALA A 33 1.51 -2.35 23.12
CA ALA A 33 1.82 -2.26 24.54
C ALA A 33 2.65 -3.45 25.04
N ALA A 34 2.47 -4.63 24.43
CA ALA A 34 3.20 -5.85 24.77
C ALA A 34 4.56 -6.00 24.05
N MET A 35 4.91 -5.09 23.14
CA MET A 35 6.16 -5.16 22.36
C MET A 35 7.36 -4.60 23.12
N THR A 36 8.53 -5.16 22.83
CA THR A 36 9.83 -4.64 23.25
C THR A 36 10.22 -3.39 22.46
N CYS A 37 11.17 -2.62 22.97
CA CYS A 37 11.64 -1.40 22.31
C CYS A 37 12.24 -1.63 20.91
N THR A 38 12.92 -2.75 20.71
CA THR A 38 13.48 -3.12 19.41
C THR A 38 12.37 -3.45 18.41
N GLU A 39 11.34 -4.17 18.84
CA GLU A 39 10.16 -4.46 18.01
C GLU A 39 9.40 -3.19 17.66
N LEU A 40 9.16 -2.30 18.64
CA LEU A 40 8.52 -1.00 18.41
C LEU A 40 9.30 -0.15 17.41
N ASN A 41 10.63 -0.09 17.50
CA ASN A 41 11.46 0.63 16.52
C ASN A 41 11.35 0.04 15.11
N THR A 42 11.33 -1.29 15.00
CA THR A 42 11.20 -1.99 13.72
C THR A 42 9.82 -1.73 13.10
N GLU A 43 8.76 -1.79 13.90
CA GLU A 43 7.38 -1.52 13.48
C GLU A 43 7.17 -0.05 13.08
N ILE A 44 7.82 0.92 13.76
CA ILE A 44 7.83 2.32 13.31
C ILE A 44 8.44 2.41 11.91
N GLY A 45 9.61 1.81 11.69
CA GLY A 45 10.29 1.82 10.40
C GLY A 45 9.45 1.19 9.29
N GLY A 46 8.88 0.01 9.54
CA GLY A 46 7.99 -0.68 8.60
C GLY A 46 6.72 0.11 8.29
N THR A 47 6.10 0.69 9.31
CA THR A 47 4.90 1.53 9.13
C THR A 47 5.24 2.79 8.33
N SER A 48 6.34 3.49 8.62
CA SER A 48 6.81 4.64 7.83
C SER A 48 7.05 4.27 6.37
N GLN A 49 7.71 3.15 6.11
CA GLN A 49 7.95 2.68 4.75
C GLN A 49 6.62 2.43 4.01
N SER A 50 5.65 1.82 4.68
CA SER A 50 4.33 1.56 4.10
C SER A 50 3.54 2.84 3.81
N ILE A 51 3.65 3.86 4.66
CA ILE A 51 3.07 5.20 4.43
C ILE A 51 3.68 5.80 3.18
N SER A 52 5.01 5.85 3.10
CA SER A 52 5.71 6.40 1.94
C SER A 52 5.38 5.66 0.65
N ALA A 53 5.39 4.33 0.66
CA ALA A 53 5.04 3.53 -0.51
C ALA A 53 3.59 3.78 -0.97
N THR A 54 2.65 3.89 -0.03
CA THR A 54 1.24 4.17 -0.33
C THR A 54 1.06 5.59 -0.86
N ALA A 55 1.75 6.58 -0.28
CA ALA A 55 1.73 7.97 -0.75
C ALA A 55 2.31 8.11 -2.16
N ILE A 56 3.41 7.41 -2.47
CA ILE A 56 3.99 7.36 -3.81
C ILE A 56 2.99 6.71 -4.79
N SER A 57 2.37 5.60 -4.41
CA SER A 57 1.37 4.92 -5.23
C SER A 57 0.17 5.83 -5.51
N ARG A 58 -0.35 6.53 -4.50
CA ARG A 58 -1.39 7.56 -4.65
C ARG A 58 -0.98 8.66 -5.61
N GLY A 59 0.25 9.15 -5.50
CA GLY A 59 0.81 10.12 -6.44
C GLY A 59 0.82 9.60 -7.88
N ARG A 60 1.21 8.35 -8.11
CA ARG A 60 1.18 7.71 -9.43
C ARG A 60 -0.23 7.58 -9.99
N VAL A 61 -1.18 7.13 -9.17
CA VAL A 61 -2.60 7.05 -9.56
C VAL A 61 -3.15 8.44 -9.89
N SER A 62 -2.70 9.48 -9.18
CA SER A 62 -3.12 10.85 -9.49
C SER A 62 -2.57 11.44 -10.77
N ASN A 63 -1.39 10.99 -11.19
CA ASN A 63 -0.80 11.42 -12.45
C ASN A 63 -1.20 10.52 -13.63
N PHE A 64 -1.98 9.47 -13.39
CA PHE A 64 -2.44 8.58 -14.44
C PHE A 64 -3.44 9.29 -15.36
N ARG A 65 -3.07 9.45 -16.63
CA ARG A 65 -3.94 10.02 -17.65
C ARG A 65 -4.81 8.90 -18.23
N VAL A 66 -6.10 8.96 -17.93
CA VAL A 66 -7.09 8.03 -18.46
C VAL A 66 -7.27 8.31 -19.96
N PRO A 67 -7.10 7.30 -20.85
CA PRO A 67 -7.37 7.47 -22.26
C PRO A 67 -8.85 7.83 -22.53
N ALA A 68 -9.10 8.68 -23.51
CA ALA A 68 -10.46 9.14 -23.84
C ALA A 68 -11.40 8.00 -24.30
N TRP A 69 -10.84 6.89 -24.81
CA TRP A 69 -11.61 5.72 -25.23
C TRP A 69 -11.99 4.79 -24.06
N ALA A 70 -11.54 5.05 -22.83
CA ALA A 70 -11.79 4.21 -21.66
C ALA A 70 -12.94 4.78 -20.81
N PRO A 71 -14.21 4.44 -21.12
CA PRO A 71 -15.36 4.91 -20.34
C PRO A 71 -15.24 4.47 -18.87
N GLY A 72 -15.50 5.41 -17.95
CA GLY A 72 -15.45 5.16 -16.50
C GLY A 72 -14.05 5.13 -15.87
N GLY A 73 -12.97 5.22 -16.66
CA GLY A 73 -11.60 5.17 -16.12
C GLY A 73 -11.28 6.32 -15.15
N ALA A 74 -11.86 7.51 -15.38
CA ALA A 74 -11.69 8.66 -14.48
C ALA A 74 -12.27 8.39 -13.08
N GLY A 75 -13.48 7.81 -13.02
CA GLY A 75 -14.11 7.43 -11.75
C GLY A 75 -13.36 6.30 -11.05
N ALA A 76 -12.80 5.34 -11.80
CA ALA A 76 -11.96 4.30 -11.22
C ALA A 76 -10.69 4.88 -10.58
N VAL A 77 -10.04 5.85 -11.23
CA VAL A 77 -8.87 6.56 -10.67
C VAL A 77 -9.24 7.29 -9.39
N GLU A 78 -10.39 7.96 -9.36
CA GLU A 78 -10.90 8.66 -8.17
C GLU A 78 -11.15 7.70 -6.99
N LEU A 79 -11.87 6.61 -7.23
CA LEU A 79 -12.13 5.59 -6.20
C LEU A 79 -10.83 4.96 -5.67
N ILE A 80 -9.83 4.74 -6.53
CA ILE A 80 -8.53 4.21 -6.10
C ILE A 80 -7.79 5.25 -5.24
N LYS A 81 -7.83 6.54 -5.61
CA LYS A 81 -7.24 7.61 -4.80
C LYS A 81 -7.87 7.68 -3.41
N GLU A 82 -9.19 7.60 -3.32
CA GLU A 82 -9.91 7.63 -2.04
C GLU A 82 -9.50 6.44 -1.17
N LYS A 83 -9.49 5.22 -1.72
CA LYS A 83 -9.01 4.02 -1.01
C LYS A 83 -7.57 4.15 -0.53
N GLN A 84 -6.68 4.71 -1.35
CA GLN A 84 -5.28 4.93 -0.97
C GLN A 84 -5.15 6.02 0.10
N THR A 85 -5.99 7.06 0.06
CA THR A 85 -6.03 8.11 1.08
C THR A 85 -6.46 7.53 2.43
N ALA A 86 -7.57 6.77 2.46
CA ALA A 86 -8.03 6.08 3.67
C ALA A 86 -6.96 5.12 4.23
N ARG A 87 -6.19 4.46 3.35
CA ARG A 87 -5.09 3.59 3.78
C ARG A 87 -3.95 4.37 4.41
N ILE A 88 -3.58 5.54 3.87
CA ILE A 88 -2.55 6.42 4.44
C ILE A 88 -2.98 6.88 5.84
N GLU A 89 -4.21 7.36 6.00
CA GLU A 89 -4.75 7.81 7.28
C GLU A 89 -4.71 6.71 8.34
N ARG A 90 -5.10 5.48 7.96
CA ARG A 90 -5.02 4.32 8.87
C ARG A 90 -3.58 4.01 9.29
N LEU A 91 -2.63 4.07 8.36
CA LEU A 91 -1.21 3.85 8.65
C LEU A 91 -0.63 4.95 9.54
N GLN A 92 -1.07 6.21 9.37
CA GLN A 92 -0.68 7.32 10.24
C GLN A 92 -1.24 7.14 11.66
N ALA A 93 -2.50 6.70 11.80
CA ALA A 93 -3.08 6.35 13.09
C ALA A 93 -2.30 5.22 13.77
N GLN A 94 -1.90 4.21 13.00
CA GLN A 94 -1.05 3.12 13.48
C GLN A 94 0.32 3.62 13.96
N GLN A 95 0.98 4.49 13.18
CA GLN A 95 2.26 5.10 13.55
C GLN A 95 2.16 5.88 14.86
N SER A 96 1.13 6.71 15.03
CA SER A 96 0.88 7.45 16.26
C SER A 96 0.68 6.54 17.48
N ALA A 97 -0.04 5.41 17.31
CA ALA A 97 -0.22 4.42 18.37
C ALA A 97 1.10 3.75 18.76
N ILE A 98 1.93 3.37 17.79
CA ILE A 98 3.25 2.75 18.03
C ILE A 98 4.19 3.75 18.71
N GLU A 99 4.21 5.01 18.27
CA GLU A 99 5.00 6.06 18.91
C GLU A 99 4.59 6.29 20.36
N THR A 100 3.29 6.27 20.64
CA THR A 100 2.78 6.40 22.01
C THR A 100 3.22 5.23 22.88
N ALA A 101 3.14 4.00 22.36
CA ALA A 101 3.63 2.81 23.06
C ALA A 101 5.15 2.88 23.31
N ARG A 102 5.93 3.30 22.32
CA ARG A 102 7.38 3.51 22.46
C ARG A 102 7.71 4.54 23.54
N ARG A 103 7.02 5.70 23.55
CA ARG A 103 7.22 6.73 24.59
C ARG A 103 6.92 6.21 26.00
N ARG A 104 6.00 5.24 26.13
CA ARG A 104 5.64 4.63 27.42
C ARG A 104 6.60 3.52 27.84
N ASN A 105 7.05 2.69 26.90
CA ASN A 105 7.78 1.46 27.19
C ASN A 105 9.31 1.63 27.13
N CYS A 106 9.80 2.65 26.42
CA CYS A 106 11.21 2.83 26.11
C CYS A 106 11.69 4.17 26.68
N SER A 107 12.14 4.13 27.93
CA SER A 107 12.86 5.22 28.59
C SER A 107 14.36 5.12 28.32
#